data_AF-A0A3D1EPY7-F1
#
_entry.id   AF-A0A3D1EPY7-F1
#
_cell.length_a   1.000
_cell.length_b   1.000
_cell.length_c   1.000
_cell.angle_alpha   90.00
_cell.angle_beta   90.00
_cell.angle_gamma   90.00
#
_symmetry.space_group_name_H-M   'P 1'
#
loop_
_entity.id
_entity.type
_entity.pdbx_description
1 polymer ?
#
loop_
_entity_poly.entity_id
_entity_poly.type
_entity_poly.pdbx_seq_one_letter_code
_entity_poly.pdbx_strand_id
1 'polypeptide(L)'
;MEDRQGQALLRQVGVDDQWREPISLDAMGTHLPAAVVAVEDERFLTHLGVDPIATTRAVFQNLRHAEVVSGASTLTMQVCKMLDPAPRTLRTKWIEAIRALKYERDHQKDEVLELWLNIAPFGSNLRGVRAASLHWFGVEPANLHLAEAALLAGLR
;
A
#
# COMPACT_ATOMS: atom_id res chain seq x y z
N MET A 1 -25.63 -11.45 -0.15
CA MET A 1 -26.89 -11.58 0.61
C MET A 1 -26.77 -10.72 1.85
N GLU A 2 -27.80 -9.97 2.22
CA GLU A 2 -27.80 -9.10 3.41
C GLU A 2 -28.77 -9.64 4.45
N ASP A 3 -28.50 -9.40 5.74
CA ASP A 3 -29.42 -9.70 6.83
C ASP A 3 -30.52 -8.64 6.96
N ARG A 4 -31.43 -8.84 7.93
CA ARG A 4 -32.54 -7.90 8.21
C ARG A 4 -32.08 -6.54 8.76
N GLN A 5 -30.80 -6.36 9.04
CA GLN A 5 -30.17 -5.13 9.53
C GLN A 5 -29.29 -4.47 8.47
N GLY A 6 -29.28 -5.00 7.23
CA GLY A 6 -28.48 -4.49 6.12
C GLY A 6 -27.00 -4.89 6.18
N GLN A 7 -26.62 -5.83 7.05
CA GLN A 7 -25.26 -6.35 7.09
C GLN A 7 -25.09 -7.45 6.04
N ALA A 8 -24.08 -7.32 5.19
CA ALA A 8 -23.76 -8.31 4.17
C ALA A 8 -23.35 -9.65 4.81
N LEU A 9 -24.23 -10.66 4.72
CA LEU A 9 -24.03 -12.04 5.16
C LEU A 9 -23.13 -12.85 4.22
N LEU A 10 -22.96 -12.41 2.97
CA LEU A 10 -22.10 -13.06 1.99
C LEU A 10 -21.54 -12.00 1.05
N ARG A 11 -20.26 -11.64 1.24
CA ARG A 11 -19.50 -10.80 0.31
C ARG A 11 -18.83 -11.70 -0.71
N GLN A 12 -19.09 -11.43 -1.98
CA GLN A 12 -18.60 -12.25 -3.08
C GLN A 12 -17.10 -11.95 -3.24
N VAL A 13 -16.29 -12.94 -2.90
CA VAL A 13 -14.85 -12.90 -3.13
C VAL A 13 -14.62 -13.01 -4.64
N GLY A 14 -13.60 -12.32 -5.18
CA GLY A 14 -13.29 -12.37 -6.62
C GLY A 14 -13.03 -13.80 -7.11
N VAL A 15 -12.99 -13.99 -8.44
CA VAL A 15 -12.67 -15.30 -9.06
C VAL A 15 -11.32 -15.85 -8.58
N ASP A 16 -10.43 -14.97 -8.11
CA ASP A 16 -9.13 -15.27 -7.54
C ASP A 16 -9.13 -15.41 -6.01
N ASP A 17 -10.31 -15.57 -5.41
CA ASP A 17 -10.54 -15.67 -3.97
C ASP A 17 -9.96 -14.48 -3.17
N GLN A 18 -9.78 -13.31 -3.80
CA GLN A 18 -9.38 -12.06 -3.14
C GLN A 18 -10.58 -11.14 -2.87
N TRP A 19 -10.66 -10.62 -1.65
CA TRP A 19 -11.67 -9.63 -1.27
C TRP A 19 -11.13 -8.22 -1.50
N ARG A 20 -11.81 -7.48 -2.38
CA ARG A 20 -11.50 -6.10 -2.76
C ARG A 20 -12.76 -5.24 -2.59
N GLU A 21 -12.60 -4.08 -1.95
CA GLU A 21 -13.66 -3.07 -1.81
C GLU A 21 -13.04 -1.70 -2.08
N PRO A 22 -12.91 -1.29 -3.36
CA PRO A 22 -12.32 -0.01 -3.69
C PRO A 22 -13.09 1.14 -3.05
N ILE A 23 -12.37 2.09 -2.48
CA ILE A 23 -12.93 3.31 -1.91
C ILE A 23 -12.02 4.49 -2.27
N SER A 24 -12.57 5.69 -2.38
CA SER A 24 -11.80 6.90 -2.65
C SER A 24 -11.00 7.33 -1.42
N LEU A 25 -9.87 8.01 -1.65
CA LEU A 25 -8.93 8.40 -0.60
C LEU A 25 -9.57 9.31 0.46
N ASP A 26 -10.46 10.21 0.05
CA ASP A 26 -11.19 11.11 0.94
C ASP A 26 -12.10 10.36 1.93
N ALA A 27 -12.59 9.18 1.54
CA ALA A 27 -13.42 8.33 2.39
C ALA A 27 -12.59 7.32 3.22
N MET A 28 -11.25 7.35 3.13
CA MET A 28 -10.37 6.51 3.95
C MET A 28 -10.02 7.12 5.32
N GLY A 29 -10.39 8.38 5.56
CA GLY A 29 -9.95 9.14 6.72
C GLY A 29 -8.47 9.52 6.67
N THR A 30 -7.94 10.07 7.77
CA THR A 30 -6.57 10.61 7.80
C THR A 30 -5.55 9.68 8.43
N HIS A 31 -5.98 8.84 9.38
CA HIS A 31 -5.05 8.05 10.20
C HIS A 31 -4.32 6.98 9.40
N LEU A 32 -5.03 6.16 8.61
CA LEU A 32 -4.38 5.08 7.88
C LEU A 32 -3.52 5.57 6.71
N PRO A 33 -3.97 6.48 5.82
CA PRO A 33 -3.10 7.00 4.77
C PRO A 33 -1.82 7.62 5.34
N ALA A 34 -1.92 8.39 6.44
CA ALA A 34 -0.76 8.96 7.10
C ALA A 34 0.16 7.89 7.72
N ALA A 35 -0.40 6.87 8.37
CA ALA A 35 0.38 5.78 8.94
C ALA A 35 1.12 4.99 7.85
N VAL A 36 0.46 4.70 6.72
CA VAL A 36 1.09 4.03 5.58
C VAL A 36 2.24 4.86 5.02
N VAL A 37 2.03 6.15 4.76
CA VAL A 37 3.10 7.04 4.29
C VAL A 37 4.25 7.08 5.28
N ALA A 38 3.98 7.22 6.58
CA ALA A 38 5.02 7.28 7.60
C ALA A 38 5.88 6.01 7.67
N VAL A 39 5.29 4.83 7.48
CA VAL A 39 6.00 3.55 7.61
C VAL A 39 6.60 3.07 6.27
N GLU A 40 5.94 3.28 5.14
CA GLU A 40 6.43 2.85 3.82
C GLU A 40 7.42 3.83 3.20
N ASP A 41 7.10 5.11 3.27
CA ASP A 41 7.67 6.12 2.39
C ASP A 41 7.52 7.51 3.00
N GLU A 42 8.27 7.76 4.07
CA GLU A 42 8.21 9.00 4.87
C GLU A 42 8.33 10.27 4.00
N ARG A 43 9.03 10.17 2.87
CA ARG A 43 9.27 11.27 1.93
C ARG A 43 8.38 11.22 0.70
N PHE A 44 7.31 10.43 0.73
CA PHE A 44 6.41 10.21 -0.38
C PHE A 44 6.02 11.50 -1.11
N LEU A 45 5.66 12.55 -0.38
CA LEU A 45 5.21 13.82 -0.95
C LEU A 45 6.32 14.65 -1.63
N THR A 46 7.59 14.28 -1.46
CA THR A 46 8.74 15.11 -1.86
C THR A 46 9.53 14.56 -3.03
N HIS A 47 9.45 13.25 -3.29
CA HIS A 47 10.17 12.61 -4.40
C HIS A 47 9.26 12.40 -5.61
N LEU A 48 9.84 12.04 -6.76
CA LEU A 48 9.10 11.76 -8.00
C LEU A 48 9.23 10.27 -8.35
N GLY A 49 8.45 9.40 -7.71
CA GLY A 49 8.41 7.96 -7.99
C GLY A 49 9.52 7.15 -7.35
N VAL A 50 10.74 7.69 -7.26
CA VAL A 50 11.89 7.06 -6.61
C VAL A 50 12.51 8.06 -5.65
N ASP A 51 12.96 7.59 -4.48
CA ASP A 51 13.68 8.40 -3.50
C ASP A 51 15.18 8.06 -3.50
N PRO A 52 16.04 8.90 -4.13
CA PRO A 52 17.48 8.67 -4.18
C PRO A 52 18.15 8.72 -2.81
N ILE A 53 17.62 9.55 -1.90
CA ILE A 53 18.17 9.72 -0.56
C ILE A 53 17.87 8.47 0.27
N ALA A 54 16.65 7.93 0.18
CA ALA A 54 16.26 6.71 0.91
C ALA A 54 17.02 5.51 0.35
N THR A 55 17.14 5.45 -0.98
CA THR A 55 17.87 4.39 -1.67
C THR A 55 19.34 4.38 -1.25
N THR A 56 20.01 5.54 -1.27
CA THR A 56 21.43 5.65 -0.87
C THR A 56 21.63 5.28 0.60
N ARG A 57 20.75 5.77 1.49
CA ARG A 57 20.76 5.43 2.91
C ARG A 57 20.57 3.93 3.14
N ALA A 58 19.60 3.31 2.48
CA ALA A 58 19.30 1.90 2.61
C ALA A 58 20.46 1.03 2.09
N VAL A 59 21.08 1.41 0.97
CA VAL A 59 22.29 0.73 0.46
C VAL A 59 23.41 0.79 1.49
N PHE A 60 23.70 1.96 2.06
CA PHE A 60 24.74 2.11 3.07
C PHE A 60 24.47 1.28 4.34
N GLN A 61 23.22 1.30 4.83
CA GLN A 61 22.81 0.52 6.00
C GLN A 61 22.94 -0.99 5.76
N ASN A 62 22.51 -1.47 4.59
CA ASN A 62 22.57 -2.90 4.26
C ASN A 62 24.02 -3.37 4.09
N LEU A 63 24.90 -2.55 3.49
CA LEU A 63 26.33 -2.86 3.41
C LEU A 63 26.99 -2.91 4.79
N ARG A 64 26.61 -2.00 5.70
CA ARG A 64 27.15 -1.96 7.06
C ARG A 64 26.74 -3.17 7.92
N HIS A 65 25.51 -3.67 7.75
CA HIS A 65 25.00 -4.79 8.54
C HIS A 65 25.17 -6.15 7.84
N ALA A 66 25.63 -6.17 6.58
CA ALA A 66 25.71 -7.36 5.74
C ALA A 66 24.38 -8.12 5.57
N GLU A 67 23.26 -7.47 5.85
CA GLU A 67 21.90 -7.98 5.74
C GLU A 67 20.94 -6.86 5.27
N VAL A 68 19.74 -7.23 4.82
CA VAL A 68 18.72 -6.25 4.38
C VAL A 68 17.95 -5.75 5.60
N VAL A 69 18.40 -4.62 6.16
CA VAL A 69 17.75 -3.95 7.31
C VAL A 69 16.83 -2.80 6.89
N SER A 70 17.02 -2.25 5.68
CA SER A 70 16.17 -1.19 5.15
C SER A 70 15.73 -1.48 3.71
N GLY A 71 14.43 -1.26 3.47
CA GLY A 71 13.85 -1.17 2.13
C GLY A 71 14.25 0.13 1.43
N ALA A 72 14.23 0.10 0.10
CA ALA A 72 14.51 1.26 -0.76
C ALA A 72 13.39 1.50 -1.80
N SER A 73 12.27 0.77 -1.68
CA SER A 73 11.15 0.86 -2.62
C SER A 73 10.13 1.87 -2.10
N THR A 74 9.77 2.84 -2.93
CA THR A 74 8.72 3.83 -2.66
C THR A 74 7.33 3.24 -2.86
N LEU A 75 6.29 3.93 -2.38
CA LEU A 75 4.88 3.55 -2.62
C LEU A 75 4.60 3.37 -4.12
N THR A 76 5.10 4.29 -4.95
CA THR A 76 4.91 4.26 -6.40
C THR A 76 5.57 3.04 -7.07
N MET A 77 6.77 2.67 -6.63
CA MET A 77 7.41 1.44 -7.09
C MET A 77 6.59 0.22 -6.71
N GLN A 78 6.03 0.20 -5.50
CA GLN A 78 5.17 -0.88 -5.05
C GLN A 78 3.87 -0.96 -5.86
N VAL A 79 3.25 0.18 -6.20
CA VAL A 79 2.10 0.23 -7.13
C VAL A 79 2.47 -0.39 -8.46
N CYS A 80 3.55 0.05 -9.11
CA CYS A 80 3.98 -0.50 -10.40
C CYS A 80 4.23 -2.01 -10.33
N LYS A 81 4.81 -2.49 -9.23
CA LYS A 81 5.05 -3.93 -8.99
C LYS A 81 3.75 -4.72 -8.81
N MET A 82 2.74 -4.16 -8.14
CA MET A 82 1.45 -4.81 -7.95
C MET A 82 0.61 -4.84 -9.23
N LEU A 83 0.73 -3.82 -10.07
CA LEU A 83 0.05 -3.74 -11.36
C LEU A 83 0.68 -4.65 -12.43
N ASP A 84 2.00 -4.80 -12.43
CA ASP A 84 2.71 -5.70 -13.36
C ASP A 84 3.73 -6.58 -12.62
N PRO A 85 3.26 -7.67 -11.99
CA PRO A 85 4.10 -8.58 -11.23
C PRO A 85 5.16 -9.26 -12.10
N ALA A 86 6.42 -9.25 -11.63
CA ALA A 86 7.54 -9.85 -12.33
C ALA A 86 8.51 -10.57 -11.36
N PRO A 87 9.38 -11.48 -11.86
CA PRO A 87 10.35 -12.18 -11.03
C PRO A 87 11.25 -11.22 -10.24
N ARG A 88 11.53 -11.54 -8.98
CA ARG A 88 12.28 -10.67 -8.05
C ARG A 88 13.78 -10.66 -8.39
N THR A 89 14.16 -9.83 -9.35
CA THR A 89 15.56 -9.63 -9.75
C THR A 89 15.95 -8.16 -9.64
N LEU A 90 17.26 -7.88 -9.56
CA LEU A 90 17.76 -6.49 -9.59
C LEU A 90 17.32 -5.76 -10.86
N ARG A 91 17.31 -6.46 -12.01
CA ARG A 91 16.84 -5.92 -13.29
C ARG A 91 15.37 -5.51 -13.21
N THR A 92 14.51 -6.36 -12.64
CA THR A 92 13.09 -6.05 -12.44
C THR A 92 12.93 -4.82 -11.55
N LYS A 93 13.70 -4.74 -10.46
CA LYS A 93 13.67 -3.57 -9.55
C LYS A 93 14.05 -2.27 -10.27
N TRP A 94 15.04 -2.30 -11.17
CA TRP A 94 15.38 -1.15 -12.01
C TRP A 94 14.24 -0.77 -12.97
N ILE A 95 13.57 -1.76 -13.56
CA ILE A 95 12.39 -1.53 -14.42
C ILE A 95 11.23 -0.92 -13.61
N GLU A 96 10.97 -1.41 -12.40
CA GLU A 96 9.99 -0.85 -11.47
C GLU A 96 10.29 0.63 -11.15
N ALA A 97 11.56 0.97 -10.91
CA ALA A 97 11.98 2.35 -10.66
C ALA A 97 11.70 3.28 -11.86
N ILE A 98 12.02 2.82 -13.09
CA ILE A 98 11.74 3.58 -14.33
C ILE A 98 10.23 3.74 -14.53
N ARG A 99 9.45 2.68 -14.27
CA ARG A 99 7.99 2.72 -14.36
C ARG A 99 7.38 3.65 -13.32
N ALA A 100 7.91 3.68 -12.10
CA ALA A 100 7.45 4.58 -11.05
C ALA A 100 7.68 6.05 -11.43
N LEU A 101 8.85 6.37 -11.99
CA LEU A 101 9.15 7.71 -12.53
C LEU A 101 8.18 8.12 -13.63
N LYS A 102 7.84 7.19 -14.54
CA LYS A 102 6.85 7.44 -15.59
C LYS A 102 5.44 7.59 -15.01
N TYR A 103 5.05 6.73 -14.07
CA TYR A 103 3.72 6.71 -13.49
C TYR A 103 3.39 8.01 -12.77
N GLU A 104 4.31 8.51 -11.95
CA GLU A 104 4.14 9.80 -11.25
C GLU A 104 4.25 11.04 -12.13
N ARG A 105 4.70 10.89 -13.39
CA ARG A 105 4.57 11.98 -14.35
C ARG A 105 3.12 12.19 -14.78
N ASP A 106 2.37 11.10 -14.84
CA ASP A 106 1.01 11.06 -15.36
C ASP A 106 -0.05 11.06 -14.24
N HIS A 107 0.35 10.84 -12.98
CA HIS A 107 -0.54 10.72 -11.82
C HIS A 107 -0.05 11.57 -10.64
N GLN A 108 -1.00 12.13 -9.90
CA GLN A 108 -0.76 12.88 -8.66
C GLN A 108 -0.47 11.95 -7.48
N LYS A 109 0.11 12.50 -6.41
CA LYS A 109 0.44 11.75 -5.19
C LYS A 109 -0.78 11.10 -4.55
N ASP A 110 -1.90 11.80 -4.55
CA ASP A 110 -3.15 11.29 -3.99
C ASP A 110 -3.68 10.11 -4.79
N GLU A 111 -3.58 10.13 -6.13
CA GLU A 111 -3.99 9.02 -6.99
C GLU A 111 -3.11 7.78 -6.78
N VAL A 112 -1.79 7.99 -6.62
CA VAL A 112 -0.84 6.91 -6.30
C VAL A 112 -1.16 6.29 -4.94
N LEU A 113 -1.41 7.13 -3.92
CA LEU A 113 -1.69 6.68 -2.57
C LEU A 113 -3.05 5.97 -2.48
N GLU A 114 -4.08 6.51 -3.14
CA GLU A 114 -5.40 5.89 -3.26
C GLU A 114 -5.29 4.51 -3.89
N LEU A 115 -4.60 4.40 -5.03
CA LEU A 115 -4.44 3.14 -5.72
C LEU A 115 -3.68 2.14 -4.84
N TRP A 116 -2.57 2.56 -4.22
CA TRP A 116 -1.82 1.71 -3.32
C TRP A 116 -2.70 1.18 -2.19
N LEU A 117 -3.44 2.06 -1.51
CA LEU A 117 -4.32 1.69 -0.40
C LEU A 117 -5.43 0.75 -0.84
N ASN A 118 -5.88 0.79 -2.10
CA ASN A 118 -6.91 -0.09 -2.61
C ASN A 118 -6.41 -1.46 -3.09
N ILE A 119 -5.12 -1.63 -3.38
CA ILE A 119 -4.59 -2.90 -3.95
C ILE A 119 -3.52 -3.57 -3.08
N ALA A 120 -3.02 -2.88 -2.06
CA ALA A 120 -2.06 -3.43 -1.11
C ALA A 120 -2.63 -4.69 -0.42
N PRO A 121 -1.81 -5.74 -0.23
CA PRO A 121 -2.21 -6.88 0.59
C PRO A 121 -2.19 -6.49 2.07
N PHE A 122 -3.17 -6.97 2.84
CA PHE A 122 -3.23 -6.80 4.30
C PHE A 122 -3.34 -8.15 5.03
N GLY A 123 -2.66 -9.15 4.47
CA GLY A 123 -2.72 -10.54 4.93
C GLY A 123 -3.95 -11.31 4.43
N SER A 124 -3.89 -12.63 4.57
CA SER A 124 -4.93 -13.56 4.08
C SER A 124 -5.24 -13.29 2.59
N ASN A 125 -6.52 -13.22 2.24
CA ASN A 125 -7.03 -12.87 0.93
C ASN A 125 -7.52 -11.41 0.81
N LEU A 126 -7.09 -10.54 1.72
CA LEU A 126 -7.56 -9.15 1.78
C LEU A 126 -6.70 -8.25 0.90
N ARG A 127 -7.37 -7.55 -0.01
CA ARG A 127 -6.77 -6.53 -0.88
C ARG A 127 -7.44 -5.20 -0.65
N GLY A 128 -6.64 -4.26 -0.22
CA GLY A 128 -7.04 -2.89 0.05
C GLY A 128 -7.51 -2.65 1.47
N VAL A 129 -7.39 -1.39 1.86
CA VAL A 129 -7.67 -0.86 3.21
C VAL A 129 -9.07 -1.22 3.68
N ARG A 130 -10.08 -1.05 2.83
CA ARG A 130 -11.48 -1.19 3.26
C ARG A 130 -11.82 -2.62 3.62
N ALA A 131 -11.39 -3.57 2.78
CA ALA A 131 -11.51 -4.99 3.09
C ALA A 131 -10.77 -5.32 4.41
N ALA A 132 -9.56 -4.77 4.60
CA ALA A 132 -8.78 -4.97 5.82
C ALA A 132 -9.46 -4.39 7.07
N SER A 133 -9.91 -3.14 7.04
CA SER A 133 -10.57 -2.45 8.14
C SER A 133 -11.84 -3.17 8.58
N LEU A 134 -12.66 -3.58 7.61
CA LEU A 134 -13.90 -4.31 7.88
C LEU A 134 -13.63 -5.73 8.39
N HIS A 135 -12.57 -6.39 7.93
CA HIS A 135 -12.21 -7.73 8.40
C HIS A 135 -11.63 -7.74 9.81
N TRP A 136 -10.66 -6.86 10.09
CA TRP A 136 -9.92 -6.86 11.34
C TRP A 136 -10.63 -6.14 12.48
N PHE A 137 -11.39 -5.08 12.18
CA PHE A 137 -12.00 -4.21 13.20
C PHE A 137 -13.51 -4.01 13.02
N GLY A 138 -14.09 -4.41 11.89
CA GLY A 138 -15.52 -4.25 11.64
C GLY A 138 -15.97 -2.80 11.42
N VAL A 139 -15.05 -1.88 11.16
CA VAL A 139 -15.34 -0.45 10.95
C VAL A 139 -14.90 0.01 9.56
N GLU A 140 -15.53 1.06 9.06
CA GLU A 140 -15.05 1.75 7.85
C GLU A 140 -13.68 2.40 8.10
N PRO A 141 -12.80 2.50 7.09
CA PRO A 141 -11.45 3.02 7.27
C PRO A 141 -11.38 4.41 7.90
N ALA A 142 -12.34 5.27 7.56
CA ALA A 142 -12.45 6.61 8.12
C ALA A 142 -12.63 6.64 9.64
N ASN A 143 -13.13 5.54 10.23
CA ASN A 143 -13.40 5.41 11.65
C ASN A 143 -12.28 4.65 12.39
N LEU A 144 -11.19 4.29 11.72
CA LEU A 144 -10.05 3.65 12.38
C LEU A 144 -9.38 4.61 13.37
N HIS A 145 -9.18 4.14 14.59
CA HIS A 145 -8.33 4.83 15.54
C HIS A 145 -6.86 4.73 15.12
N LEU A 146 -6.03 5.67 15.60
CA LEU A 146 -4.61 5.72 15.28
C LEU A 146 -3.88 4.38 15.53
N ALA A 147 -4.21 3.68 16.62
CA ALA A 147 -3.61 2.38 16.94
C ALA A 147 -4.00 1.27 15.93
N GLU A 148 -5.26 1.26 15.49
CA GLU A 148 -5.76 0.29 14.50
C GLU A 148 -5.16 0.58 13.12
N ALA A 149 -5.10 1.86 12.75
CA ALA A 149 -4.43 2.33 11.54
C ALA A 149 -2.94 1.95 11.53
N ALA A 150 -2.24 2.17 12.64
CA ALA A 150 -0.83 1.77 12.78
C ALA A 150 -0.64 0.25 12.68
N LEU A 151 -1.57 -0.54 13.24
CA LEU A 151 -1.52 -1.99 13.13
C LEU A 151 -1.69 -2.44 11.67
N LEU A 152 -2.70 -1.93 10.96
CA LEU A 152 -2.90 -2.25 9.53
C LEU A 152 -1.70 -1.83 8.69
N ALA A 153 -1.15 -0.64 8.94
CA ALA A 153 0.04 -0.18 8.25
C ALA A 153 1.28 -1.06 8.51
N GLY A 154 1.29 -1.86 9.59
CA GLY A 154 2.36 -2.83 9.87
C GLY A 154 2.11 -4.25 9.36
N LEU A 155 0.87 -4.62 8.99
CA LEU A 155 0.48 -5.97 8.55
C LEU A 155 0.71 -6.26 7.06
N ARG A 156 1.03 -5.22 6.28
CA ARG A 156 1.26 -5.25 4.84
C ARG A 156 2.49 -6.08 4.41
#